data_AF-A0A9E4EZT7-F1
#
_entry.id   AF-A0A9E4EZT7-F1
#
_cell.length_a   1.000
_cell.length_b   1.000
_cell.length_c   1.000
_cell.angle_alpha   90.00
_cell.angle_beta   90.00
_cell.angle_gamma   90.00
#
_symmetry.space_group_name_H-M   'P 1'
#
loop_
_entity.id
_entity.type
_entity.pdbx_description
1 polymer ?
#
loop_
_entity_poly.entity_id
_entity_poly.type
_entity_poly.pdbx_seq_one_letter_code
_entity_poly.pdbx_strand_id
1 'polypeptide(L)'
;VVVALLLKEYGVPIVPAVIATLILGVILGGVSGVFVGWFAIPAFILTLAMDSLARGGALILTGEQSIFGLPEAFSVVGQGYLGPFPMAAVIMGVVFLAAHLILSRTVLGTNIYAVGGNKEAARVAGVNVFAVKLFVLVFSGW
;
A
#
# COMPACT_ATOMS: atom_id res chain seq x y z
N VAL A 1 -5.96 -11.47 2.33
CA VAL A 1 -6.88 -12.08 3.33
C VAL A 1 -8.24 -11.41 3.36
N VAL A 2 -8.32 -10.09 3.58
CA VAL A 2 -9.61 -9.38 3.66
C VAL A 2 -10.45 -9.53 2.37
N VAL A 3 -9.87 -9.48 1.16
CA VAL A 3 -10.61 -9.80 -0.08
C VAL A 3 -11.18 -11.22 -0.06
N ALA A 4 -10.38 -12.19 0.37
CA ALA A 4 -10.76 -13.60 0.36
C ALA A 4 -11.92 -13.90 1.33
N LEU A 5 -11.97 -13.20 2.48
CA LEU A 5 -13.09 -13.26 3.41
C LEU A 5 -14.35 -12.61 2.83
N LEU A 6 -14.24 -11.41 2.25
CA LEU A 6 -15.38 -10.71 1.64
C LEU A 6 -16.00 -11.47 0.46
N LEU A 7 -15.18 -12.17 -0.32
CA LEU A 7 -15.63 -13.03 -1.41
C LEU A 7 -16.34 -14.30 -0.90
N LYS A 8 -15.81 -14.94 0.15
CA LYS A 8 -16.26 -16.27 0.59
C LYS A 8 -17.41 -16.22 1.60
N GLU A 9 -17.39 -15.28 2.55
CA GLU A 9 -18.43 -15.20 3.60
C GLU A 9 -19.60 -14.31 3.19
N TYR A 10 -19.33 -13.22 2.45
CA TYR A 10 -20.36 -12.23 2.10
C TYR A 10 -20.82 -12.30 0.64
N GLY A 11 -20.21 -13.16 -0.20
CA GLY A 11 -20.58 -13.32 -1.61
C GLY A 11 -20.45 -12.04 -2.44
N VAL A 12 -19.64 -11.08 -1.98
CA VAL A 12 -19.49 -9.77 -2.62
C VAL A 12 -18.81 -9.95 -3.99
N PRO A 13 -19.23 -9.23 -5.05
CA PRO A 13 -18.52 -9.25 -6.32
C PRO A 13 -17.06 -8.81 -6.21
N ILE A 14 -16.20 -9.28 -7.11
CA ILE A 14 -14.73 -9.10 -7.05
C ILE A 14 -14.32 -7.62 -7.00
N VAL A 15 -14.95 -6.78 -7.81
CA VAL A 15 -14.61 -5.35 -7.93
C VAL A 15 -14.83 -4.59 -6.60
N PRO A 16 -16.02 -4.63 -5.95
CA PRO A 16 -16.21 -3.98 -4.66
C PRO A 16 -15.33 -4.55 -3.54
N ALA A 17 -15.02 -5.85 -3.56
CA ALA A 17 -14.13 -6.45 -2.57
C ALA A 17 -12.69 -5.90 -2.67
N VAL A 18 -12.19 -5.68 -3.89
CA VAL A 18 -10.87 -5.07 -4.16
C VAL A 18 -10.85 -3.59 -3.76
N ILE A 19 -11.90 -2.83 -4.10
CA ILE A 19 -11.99 -1.41 -3.72
C ILE A 19 -12.02 -1.26 -2.20
N ALA A 20 -12.82 -2.07 -1.50
CA ALA A 20 -12.89 -2.03 -0.04
C ALA A 20 -11.54 -2.33 0.63
N THR A 21 -10.76 -3.26 0.08
CA THR A 21 -9.41 -3.55 0.61
C THR A 21 -8.41 -2.47 0.31
N LEU A 22 -8.46 -1.85 -0.87
CA LEU A 22 -7.61 -0.70 -1.19
C LEU A 22 -7.89 0.46 -0.23
N ILE A 23 -9.17 0.75 0.03
CA ILE A 23 -9.57 1.77 1.01
C ILE A 23 -9.02 1.43 2.40
N LEU A 24 -9.13 0.17 2.83
CA LEU A 24 -8.60 -0.28 4.11
C LEU A 24 -7.07 -0.12 4.19
N GLY A 25 -6.35 -0.42 3.10
CA GLY A 25 -4.91 -0.16 2.98
C GLY A 25 -4.55 1.33 3.09
N VAL A 26 -5.31 2.21 2.43
CA VAL A 26 -5.14 3.67 2.54
C VAL A 26 -5.40 4.16 3.96
N ILE A 27 -6.41 3.62 4.65
CA ILE A 27 -6.70 3.96 6.04
C ILE A 27 -5.54 3.54 6.96
N LEU A 28 -5.08 2.29 6.84
CA LEU A 28 -3.95 1.79 7.64
C LEU A 28 -2.66 2.58 7.36
N GLY A 29 -2.37 2.87 6.10
CA GLY A 29 -1.24 3.73 5.70
C GLY A 29 -1.38 5.16 6.23
N GLY A 30 -2.60 5.69 6.28
CA GLY A 30 -2.93 6.99 6.87
C GLY A 30 -2.68 7.04 8.37
N VAL A 31 -3.15 6.03 9.10
CA VAL A 31 -2.87 5.87 10.53
C VAL A 31 -1.36 5.86 10.76
N SER A 32 -0.63 5.04 10.01
CA SER A 32 0.82 4.98 10.09
C SER A 32 1.47 6.34 9.78
N GLY A 33 0.98 7.04 8.75
CA GLY A 33 1.49 8.36 8.37
C GLY A 33 1.33 9.39 9.48
N VAL A 34 0.18 9.40 10.15
CA VAL A 34 -0.11 10.29 11.28
C VAL A 34 0.84 9.98 12.44
N PHE A 35 1.07 8.70 12.76
CA PHE A 35 1.98 8.30 13.83
C PHE A 35 3.43 8.70 13.56
N VAL A 36 3.96 8.46 12.35
CA VAL A 36 5.31 8.91 11.97
C VAL A 36 5.42 10.43 12.02
N GLY A 37 4.38 11.12 11.53
CA GLY A 37 4.42 12.56 11.36
C GLY A 37 4.22 13.36 12.65
N TRP A 38 3.29 12.96 13.53
CA TRP A 38 3.01 13.66 14.78
C TRP A 38 3.87 13.17 15.95
N PHE A 39 4.03 11.86 16.09
CA PHE A 39 4.75 11.28 17.22
C PHE A 39 6.26 11.13 16.95
N ALA A 40 6.72 11.56 15.76
CA ALA A 40 8.12 11.48 15.32
C ALA A 40 8.74 10.08 15.45
N ILE A 41 7.91 9.03 15.45
CA ILE A 41 8.35 7.64 15.53
C ILE A 41 9.10 7.32 14.23
N PRO A 42 10.26 6.65 14.30
CA PRO A 42 10.97 6.21 13.10
C PRO A 42 10.07 5.35 12.22
N ALA A 43 9.91 5.73 10.95
CA ALA A 43 9.00 5.07 10.00
C ALA A 43 9.23 3.56 9.90
N PHE A 44 10.49 3.11 9.97
CA PHE A 44 10.85 1.70 9.94
C PHE A 44 10.19 0.87 11.05
N ILE A 45 10.19 1.38 12.30
CA ILE A 45 9.60 0.67 13.45
C ILE A 45 8.09 0.55 13.26
N LEU A 46 7.46 1.62 12.79
CA LEU A 46 6.01 1.66 12.63
C LEU A 46 5.53 0.75 11.48
N THR A 47 6.25 0.72 10.36
CA THR A 47 5.95 -0.18 9.25
C THR A 47 6.12 -1.64 9.67
N LEU A 48 7.19 -1.99 10.40
CA LEU A 48 7.34 -3.35 10.94
C LEU A 48 6.23 -3.73 11.94
N ALA A 49 5.82 -2.79 12.79
CA ALA A 49 4.74 -2.99 13.74
C ALA A 49 3.40 -3.20 13.00
N MET A 50 3.13 -2.41 11.97
CA MET A 50 1.92 -2.60 11.16
C MET A 50 1.92 -3.88 10.35
N ASP A 51 3.05 -4.30 9.78
CA ASP A 51 3.14 -5.61 9.12
C ASP A 51 2.84 -6.74 10.10
N SER A 52 3.37 -6.64 11.32
CA SER A 52 3.12 -7.61 12.39
C SER A 52 1.65 -7.63 12.81
N LEU A 53 1.02 -6.46 12.98
CA LEU A 53 -0.40 -6.32 13.31
C LEU A 53 -1.31 -6.83 12.18
N ALA A 54 -0.98 -6.51 10.94
CA ALA A 54 -1.74 -6.93 9.76
C ALA A 54 -1.67 -8.45 9.58
N ARG A 55 -0.49 -9.06 9.75
CA ARG A 55 -0.35 -10.53 9.74
C ARG A 55 -1.06 -11.19 10.91
N GLY A 56 -0.91 -10.66 12.12
CA GLY A 56 -1.59 -11.18 13.30
C GLY A 56 -3.11 -11.12 13.16
N GLY A 57 -3.64 -9.98 12.73
CA GLY A 57 -5.06 -9.80 12.43
C GLY A 57 -5.53 -10.72 11.31
N ALA A 58 -4.73 -10.90 10.26
CA ALA A 58 -5.03 -11.83 9.18
C ALA A 58 -5.15 -13.27 9.68
N LEU A 59 -4.24 -13.73 10.55
CA LEU A 59 -4.27 -15.08 11.13
C LEU A 59 -5.53 -15.32 11.97
N ILE A 60 -5.87 -14.37 12.85
CA ILE A 60 -7.08 -14.43 13.68
C ILE A 60 -8.34 -14.48 12.81
N LEU A 61 -8.41 -13.62 11.79
CA LEU A 61 -9.55 -13.56 10.88
C LEU A 61 -9.70 -14.82 10.03
N THR A 62 -8.59 -15.50 9.69
CA THR A 62 -8.62 -16.76 8.93
C THR A 62 -8.79 -18.00 9.80
N GLY A 63 -8.78 -17.88 11.13
CA GLY A 63 -8.80 -19.03 12.04
C GLY A 63 -7.66 -20.03 11.75
N GLU A 64 -6.48 -19.52 11.36
CA GLU A 64 -5.29 -20.30 10.95
C GLU A 64 -5.46 -21.15 9.67
N GLN A 65 -6.59 -21.05 8.97
CA GLN A 65 -6.83 -21.81 7.75
C GLN A 65 -6.63 -20.96 6.49
N SER A 66 -5.88 -21.52 5.53
CA SER A 66 -5.77 -20.90 4.20
C SER A 66 -7.13 -20.92 3.49
N ILE A 67 -7.58 -19.76 3.01
CA ILE A 67 -8.85 -19.62 2.31
C ILE A 67 -8.69 -20.18 0.89
N PHE A 68 -9.18 -21.40 0.66
CA PHE A 68 -9.24 -22.04 -0.65
C PHE A 68 -10.60 -21.84 -1.34
N GLY A 69 -10.63 -21.91 -2.67
CA GLY A 69 -11.85 -21.80 -3.48
C GLY A 69 -12.21 -20.38 -3.93
N LEU A 70 -11.22 -19.52 -4.18
CA LEU A 70 -11.46 -18.18 -4.72
C LEU A 70 -11.84 -18.27 -6.21
N PRO A 71 -12.71 -17.36 -6.72
CA PRO A 71 -13.10 -17.33 -8.13
C PRO A 71 -11.87 -17.28 -9.05
N GLU A 72 -11.89 -18.00 -10.19
CA GLU A 72 -10.77 -18.01 -11.15
C GLU A 72 -10.37 -16.60 -11.62
N ALA A 73 -11.34 -15.68 -11.75
CA ALA A 73 -11.05 -14.29 -12.09
C ALA A 73 -10.17 -13.58 -11.05
N PHE A 74 -10.19 -14.00 -9.78
CA PHE A 74 -9.31 -13.49 -8.74
C PHE A 74 -7.94 -14.18 -8.74
N SER A 75 -7.89 -15.48 -9.04
CA SER A 75 -6.62 -16.20 -9.18
C SER A 75 -5.83 -15.74 -10.39
N VAL A 76 -6.48 -15.27 -11.47
CA VAL A 76 -5.79 -14.71 -12.64
C VAL A 76 -5.05 -13.41 -12.32
N VAL A 77 -5.57 -12.57 -11.41
CA VAL A 77 -4.90 -11.32 -11.02
C VAL A 77 -3.66 -11.59 -10.16
N GLY A 78 -3.74 -12.57 -9.26
CA GLY A 78 -2.64 -12.88 -8.33
C GLY A 78 -1.63 -13.92 -8.82
N GLN A 79 -2.07 -14.89 -9.61
CA GLN A 79 -1.29 -16.06 -10.06
C GLN A 79 -1.48 -16.36 -11.56
N GLY A 80 -2.28 -15.58 -12.28
CA GLY A 80 -2.51 -15.77 -13.70
C GLY A 80 -1.34 -15.33 -14.56
N TYR A 81 -1.37 -15.80 -15.80
CA TYR A 81 -0.40 -15.48 -16.82
C TYR A 81 -1.11 -14.82 -18.00
N LEU A 82 -0.51 -13.75 -18.52
CA LEU A 82 -0.88 -13.14 -19.79
C LEU A 82 0.15 -13.59 -20.83
N GLY A 83 -0.11 -14.72 -21.49
CA GLY A 83 0.87 -15.36 -22.37
C GLY A 83 2.10 -15.86 -21.56
N PRO A 84 3.34 -15.49 -21.93
CA PRO A 84 4.54 -15.91 -21.21
C PRO A 84 4.82 -15.11 -19.92
N PHE A 85 4.10 -14.00 -19.68
CA PHE A 85 4.37 -13.11 -18.55
C PHE A 85 3.34 -13.30 -17.42
N PRO A 86 3.79 -13.43 -16.15
CA PRO A 86 2.89 -13.38 -15.01
C PRO A 86 2.12 -12.06 -14.99
N MET A 87 0.81 -12.09 -14.73
CA MET A 87 -0.03 -10.89 -14.63
C MET A 87 0.51 -9.91 -13.59
N ALA A 88 1.08 -10.42 -12.49
CA ALA A 88 1.75 -9.62 -11.47
C ALA A 88 2.91 -8.77 -12.03
N ALA A 89 3.67 -9.29 -13.00
CA ALA A 89 4.77 -8.55 -13.64
C ALA A 89 4.23 -7.41 -14.52
N VAL A 90 3.12 -7.64 -15.22
CA VAL A 90 2.44 -6.61 -16.04
C VAL A 90 1.90 -5.49 -15.14
N ILE A 91 1.20 -5.83 -14.06
CA ILE A 91 0.69 -4.87 -13.08
C ILE A 91 1.84 -4.05 -12.49
N MET A 92 2.93 -4.71 -12.09
CA MET A 92 4.12 -4.04 -11.59
C MET A 92 4.71 -3.06 -12.61
N GLY A 93 4.80 -3.45 -13.89
CA GLY A 93 5.27 -2.58 -14.96
C GLY A 93 4.41 -1.32 -15.14
N VAL A 94 3.08 -1.45 -15.10
CA VAL A 94 2.14 -0.32 -15.19
C VAL A 94 2.28 0.60 -13.99
N VAL A 95 2.31 0.05 -12.78
CA VAL A 95 2.47 0.84 -11.54
C VAL A 95 3.82 1.56 -11.53
N PHE A 96 4.89 0.88 -11.97
CA PHE A 96 6.23 1.47 -12.06
C PHE A 96 6.26 2.64 -13.05
N LEU A 97 5.68 2.50 -14.23
CA LEU A 97 5.57 3.58 -15.21
C LEU A 97 4.78 4.78 -14.66
N ALA A 98 3.65 4.52 -14.02
CA ALA A 98 2.84 5.56 -13.39
C ALA A 98 3.62 6.29 -12.27
N ALA A 99 4.27 5.53 -11.38
CA ALA A 99 5.09 6.08 -10.31
C ALA A 99 6.28 6.88 -10.87
N HIS A 100 6.95 6.39 -11.91
CA HIS A 100 8.06 7.09 -12.56
C HIS A 100 7.61 8.42 -13.16
N LEU A 101 6.47 8.46 -13.84
CA LEU A 101 5.92 9.71 -14.40
C LEU A 101 5.57 10.71 -13.30
N ILE A 102 4.93 10.25 -12.22
CA ILE A 102 4.61 11.10 -11.07
C ILE A 102 5.92 11.65 -10.47
N LEU A 103 6.90 10.79 -10.21
CA LEU A 103 8.12 11.17 -9.50
C LEU A 103 9.06 12.04 -10.35
N SER A 104 9.04 11.89 -11.68
CA SER A 104 9.90 12.64 -12.61
C SER A 104 9.31 13.97 -13.09
N ARG A 105 7.97 14.10 -13.13
CA ARG A 105 7.30 15.28 -13.70
C ARG A 105 6.47 16.09 -12.72
N THR A 106 6.32 15.68 -11.45
CA THR A 106 5.49 16.41 -10.48
C THR A 106 6.30 17.10 -9.38
N VAL A 107 5.76 18.20 -8.87
CA VAL A 107 6.25 18.92 -7.68
C VAL A 107 6.35 17.98 -6.46
N LEU A 108 5.48 16.98 -6.39
CA LEU A 108 5.48 15.94 -5.37
C LEU A 108 6.79 15.13 -5.39
N GLY A 109 7.26 14.73 -6.58
CA GLY A 109 8.54 14.03 -6.74
C GLY A 109 9.74 14.85 -6.27
N THR A 110 9.81 16.12 -6.69
CA THR A 110 10.87 17.05 -6.25
C THR A 110 10.89 17.21 -4.72
N ASN A 111 9.71 17.35 -4.10
CA ASN A 111 9.59 17.46 -2.64
C ASN A 111 10.00 16.17 -1.92
N ILE A 112 9.68 15.00 -2.48
CA ILE A 112 10.10 13.70 -1.94
C ILE A 112 11.63 13.57 -1.96
N TYR A 113 12.27 13.87 -3.10
CA TYR A 113 13.73 13.83 -3.22
C TYR A 113 14.42 14.85 -2.30
N ALA A 114 13.89 16.07 -2.19
CA ALA A 114 14.44 17.11 -1.32
C ALA A 114 14.38 16.69 0.17
N VAL A 115 13.25 16.13 0.61
CA VAL A 115 13.08 15.62 1.99
C VAL A 115 13.98 14.41 2.26
N GLY A 116 14.18 13.54 1.26
CA GLY A 116 15.06 12.37 1.36
C GLY A 116 16.54 12.72 1.50
N GLY A 117 17.01 13.73 0.77
CA GLY A 117 18.40 14.18 0.81
C GLY A 117 18.76 14.95 2.08
N ASN A 118 17.97 15.95 2.46
CA ASN A 118 18.18 16.69 3.71
C ASN A 118 16.87 17.31 4.23
N LYS A 119 16.34 16.74 5.31
CA LYS A 119 15.09 17.18 5.95
C LYS A 119 15.12 18.63 6.46
N GLU A 120 16.27 19.08 6.97
CA GLU A 120 16.39 20.46 7.49
C GLU A 120 16.44 21.46 6.35
N ALA A 121 17.20 21.17 5.30
CA ALA A 121 17.24 22.02 4.10
C ALA A 121 15.87 22.12 3.42
N ALA A 122 15.13 21.01 3.33
CA ALA A 122 13.77 20.99 2.80
C ALA A 122 12.81 21.86 3.64
N ARG A 123 12.94 21.85 4.97
CA ARG A 123 12.12 22.67 5.87
C ARG A 123 12.42 24.16 5.71
N VAL A 124 13.70 24.53 5.59
CA VAL A 124 14.12 25.92 5.35
C VAL A 124 13.67 26.41 3.97
N ALA A 125 13.61 25.52 2.97
CA ALA A 125 13.06 25.80 1.64
C ALA A 125 11.52 25.87 1.59
N GLY A 126 10.83 25.83 2.74
CA GLY A 126 9.37 25.94 2.83
C GLY A 126 8.60 24.66 2.46
N VAL A 127 9.27 23.53 2.27
CA VAL A 127 8.60 22.25 1.99
C VAL A 127 7.97 21.73 3.27
N ASN A 128 6.68 21.39 3.22
CA ASN A 128 5.99 20.73 4.32
C ASN A 128 6.45 19.27 4.43
N VAL A 129 7.56 19.05 5.15
CA VAL A 129 8.17 17.74 5.39
C VAL A 129 7.17 16.73 5.97
N PHE A 130 6.24 17.20 6.80
CA PHE A 130 5.19 16.35 7.39
C PHE A 130 4.22 15.83 6.31
N ALA A 131 3.69 16.72 5.47
CA ALA A 131 2.77 16.33 4.40
C ALA A 131 3.43 15.37 3.39
N VAL A 132 4.71 15.59 3.06
CA VAL A 132 5.47 14.72 2.17
C VAL A 132 5.65 13.33 2.78
N LYS A 133 6.04 13.23 4.06
CA LYS A 133 6.17 11.93 4.74
C LYS A 133 4.84 11.19 4.85
N LEU A 134 3.77 11.92 5.19
CA LEU A 134 2.42 11.37 5.25
C LEU A 134 2.01 10.79 3.90
N PHE A 135 2.16 11.56 2.82
CA PHE A 135 1.83 11.12 1.47
C PHE A 135 2.64 9.90 1.05
N VAL A 136 3.96 9.92 1.29
CA VAL A 136 4.82 8.77 0.96
C VAL A 136 4.41 7.52 1.72
N LEU A 137 4.06 7.63 3.01
CA LEU A 137 3.67 6.45 3.78
C LEU A 137 2.31 5.90 3.36
N VAL A 138 1.35 6.78 3.07
CA VAL A 138 0.02 6.41 2.54
C VAL A 138 0.13 5.77 1.15
N PHE A 139 0.94 6.37 0.26
CA PHE A 139 1.12 5.89 -1.10
C PHE A 139 1.97 4.61 -1.16
N SER A 140 2.96 4.51 -0.27
CA SER A 140 3.80 3.32 -0.16
C SER A 140 2.98 2.13 0.29
N GLY A 141 2.01 2.30 1.21
CA GLY A 141 1.01 1.28 1.53
C GLY A 141 1.57 -0.13 1.72
N TRP A 142 2.39 -0.34 2.75
CA TRP A 142 2.84 -1.66 3.25
C TRP A 142 2.67 -1.73 4.76
#